data_AF-A0A4U9V6J8-F1
#
_entry.id   AF-A0A4U9V6J8-F1
#
_cell.length_a   1.000
_cell.length_b   1.000
_cell.length_c   1.000
_cell.angle_alpha   90.00
_cell.angle_beta   90.00
_cell.angle_gamma   90.00
#
_symmetry.space_group_name_H-M   'P 1'
#
loop_
_entity.id
_entity.type
_entity.pdbx_description
1 polymer ?
#
loop_
_entity_poly.entity_id
_entity_poly.type
_entity_poly.pdbx_seq_one_letter_code
_entity_poly.pdbx_strand_id
1 'polypeptide(L)' 'MIMQVHDELVFEIHESAIEEASLRIHELMENSMQLAVPLRVDIGVGKNWDEAH' A
#
# COMPACT_ATOMS: atom_id res chain seq x y z
N MET A 1 2.49 -9.21 2.68
CA MET A 1 1.06 -8.90 2.87
C MET A 1 0.55 -9.77 4.00
N ILE A 2 0.01 -9.17 5.04
CA ILE A 2 -0.42 -9.89 6.25
C ILE A 2 -1.93 -9.80 6.49
N MET A 3 -2.58 -8.72 6.03
CA MET A 3 -4.03 -8.53 6.18
C MET A 3 -4.64 -7.80 4.98
N GLN A 4 -5.93 -8.01 4.77
CA GLN A 4 -6.80 -7.22 3.89
C GLN A 4 -8.07 -6.88 4.69
N VAL A 5 -8.48 -5.62 4.63
CA VAL A 5 -9.66 -5.13 5.34
C VAL A 5 -10.24 -3.94 4.59
N HIS A 6 -11.54 -3.99 4.29
CA HIS A 6 -12.21 -3.03 3.39
C HIS A 6 -11.48 -2.89 2.05
N ASP A 7 -10.86 -1.75 1.79
CA ASP A 7 -10.09 -1.36 0.61
C ASP A 7 -8.59 -1.28 0.87
N GLU A 8 -8.13 -1.71 2.05
CA GLU A 8 -6.74 -1.63 2.48
C GLU A 8 -6.02 -2.99 2.42
N LEU A 9 -4.73 -2.93 2.06
CA LEU A 9 -3.79 -4.04 2.14
C LEU A 9 -2.68 -3.70 3.15
N VAL A 10 -2.48 -4.55 4.15
CA VAL A 10 -1.48 -4.33 5.20
C VAL A 10 -0.25 -5.20 4.95
N PHE A 11 0.93 -4.61 5.05
CA PHE A 11 2.22 -5.27 4.84
C PHE A 11 3.14 -5.02 6.03
N GLU A 12 3.92 -6.04 6.40
CA GLU A 12 5.15 -5.85 7.17
C GLU A 12 6.31 -5.78 6.18
N ILE A 13 7.12 -4.74 6.30
CA ILE A 13 8.24 -4.45 5.40
C ILE A 13 9.48 -4.15 6.24
N HIS A 14 10.62 -4.67 5.84
CA HIS A 14 11.89 -4.35 6.49
C HIS A 14 12.24 -2.87 6.29
N GLU A 15 12.72 -2.20 7.34
CA GLU A 15 12.94 -0.73 7.34
C GLU A 15 13.77 -0.25 6.13
N SER A 16 14.82 -0.99 5.75
CA SER A 16 15.68 -0.64 4.63
C SER A 16 15.00 -0.70 3.25
N ALA A 17 13.82 -1.30 3.15
CA ALA A 17 13.09 -1.52 1.90
C ALA A 17 11.78 -0.71 1.84
N ILE A 18 11.47 0.10 2.85
CA ILE A 18 10.20 0.84 2.92
C ILE A 18 10.00 1.72 1.69
N GLU A 19 10.98 2.53 1.30
CA GLU A 19 10.82 3.46 0.16
C GLU A 19 10.57 2.72 -1.16
N GLU A 20 11.40 1.71 -1.46
CA GLU A 20 11.27 0.91 -2.69
C GLU A 20 9.95 0.15 -2.73
N ALA A 21 9.59 -0.50 -1.62
CA ALA A 21 8.37 -1.29 -1.55
C ALA A 21 7.12 -0.41 -1.61
N SER A 22 7.11 0.74 -0.95
CA SER A 22 5.99 1.71 -1.02
C SER A 22 5.74 2.20 -2.43
N LEU A 23 6.79 2.61 -3.15
CA LEU A 23 6.68 3.01 -4.55
C LEU A 23 6.12 1.86 -5.40
N ARG A 24 6.67 0.66 -5.22
CA ARG A 24 6.29 -0.51 -6.02
C ARG A 24 4.85 -0.95 -5.76
N ILE A 25 4.41 -0.95 -4.51
CA ILE A 25 3.05 -1.33 -4.11
C ILE A 25 2.06 -0.31 -4.67
N HIS A 26 2.33 0.98 -4.51
CA HIS A 26 1.50 2.05 -5.06
C HIS A 26 1.31 1.91 -6.57
N GLU A 27 2.41 1.77 -7.33
CA GLU A 27 2.36 1.56 -8.78
C GLU A 27 1.52 0.34 -9.18
N LEU A 28 1.72 -0.79 -8.50
CA LEU A 28 1.00 -2.03 -8.81
C LEU A 28 -0.49 -1.90 -8.52
N MET A 29 -0.86 -1.27 -7.40
CA MET A 29 -2.26 -1.15 -6.98
C MET A 29 -3.01 -0.13 -7.86
N GLU A 30 -2.43 1.05 -8.08
CA GLU A 30 -3.08 2.13 -8.84
C GLU A 30 -3.23 1.78 -10.32
N ASN A 31 -2.30 1.00 -10.88
CA ASN A 31 -2.30 0.59 -12.29
C ASN A 31 -2.75 -0.86 -12.52
N SER A 32 -3.33 -1.50 -11.51
CA SER A 32 -3.77 -2.91 -11.58
C SER A 32 -4.82 -3.17 -12.66
N MET A 33 -5.59 -2.15 -13.05
CA MET A 33 -6.64 -2.25 -14.07
C MET A 33 -6.86 -0.92 -14.79
N GLN A 34 -7.17 -0.99 -16.09
CA GLN A 34 -7.67 0.18 -16.82
C GLN A 34 -9.17 0.32 -16.57
N LEU A 35 -9.54 1.40 -15.86
CA LEU A 35 -10.92 1.70 -15.50
C LEU A 35 -11.32 3.09 -16.01
N ALA A 36 -12.60 3.29 -16.24
CA ALA A 36 -13.14 4.60 -16.62
C ALA A 36 -12.99 5.63 -15.49
N VAL A 37 -12.94 5.17 -14.24
CA VAL A 37 -12.63 5.98 -13.05
C VAL A 37 -11.22 5.60 -12.61
N PRO A 38 -10.29 6.56 -12.45
CA PRO A 38 -8.94 6.25 -12.02
C PRO A 38 -8.94 5.74 -10.59
N LEU A 39 -8.24 4.62 -10.35
CA LEU A 39 -7.91 4.19 -9.00
C LEU A 39 -6.92 5.19 -8.40
N ARG A 40 -6.97 5.34 -7.08
CA ARG A 40 -5.98 6.07 -6.29
C ARG A 40 -5.62 5.23 -5.08
N VAL A 41 -4.37 5.31 -4.68
CA VAL A 41 -3.82 4.53 -3.57
C VAL A 41 -3.06 5.47 -2.66
N ASP A 42 -3.40 5.48 -1.38
CA ASP A 42 -2.62 6.17 -0.36
C ASP A 42 -1.72 5.17 0.35
N ILE A 43 -0.52 5.61 0.72
CA ILE A 43 0.46 4.79 1.45
C ILE A 43 0.76 5.45 2.78
N GLY A 44 0.50 4.74 3.87
CA GLY A 44 0.94 5.10 5.22
C GLY A 44 1.92 4.08 5.79
N VAL A 45 2.82 4.55 6.66
CA VAL A 45 3.88 3.76 7.28
C VAL A 45 3.99 4.15 8.75
N GLY A 46 3.96 3.15 9.62
CA GLY A 46 4.00 3.34 11.08
C GLY A 46 4.56 2.11 11.78
N LYS A 47 4.83 2.22 13.08
CA LYS A 47 5.35 1.10 13.88
C LYS A 47 4.28 0.09 14.28
N ASN A 48 3.02 0.48 14.13
CA ASN A 48 1.84 -0.34 14.30
C ASN A 48 0.81 0.08 13.26
N TRP A 49 -0.28 -0.68 13.16
CA TRP A 49 -1.30 -0.44 12.14
C TRP A 49 -2.02 0.92 12.33
N ASP A 50 -2.27 1.35 13.57
CA ASP A 50 -2.93 2.64 13.86
C ASP A 50 -2.09 3.85 13.41
N GLU A 51 -0.76 3.76 13.52
CA GLU A 51 0.15 4.81 13.01
C GLU A 51 0.30 4.80 11.47
N ALA A 52 0.04 3.66 10.83
CA ALA A 52 0.20 3.49 9.39
C ALA A 52 -1.09 3.76 8.60
N HIS A 53 -2.23 3.83 9.28
CA HIS A 53 -3.54 4.19 8.73
C HIS A 53 -3.68 5.72 8.71
#